data_AF-A0A3D5DP99-F1
#
_entry.id   AF-A0A3D5DP99-F1
#
_cell.length_a   1.000
_cell.length_b   1.000
_cell.length_c   1.000
_cell.angle_alpha   90.00
_cell.angle_beta   90.00
_cell.angle_gamma   90.00
#
_symmetry.space_group_name_H-M   'P 1'
#
loop_
_entity.id
_entity.type
_entity.pdbx_description
1 polymer ?
#
loop_
_entity_poly.entity_id
_entity_poly.type
_entity_poly.pdbx_seq_one_letter_code
_entity_poly.pdbx_strand_id
1 'polypeptide(L)'
;VIAATGYRAELRRLGFLDERLRSRLDTVGGTPAVHADYQTSVPGLYVIGPAVAPSFGPVMRFVYGSAHAARTVTRSLSCSVSQQAEAGIGAAQ
;
A
#
# COMPACT_ATOMS: atom_id res chain seq x y z
N VAL A 1 2.77 26.21 -24.90
CA VAL A 1 2.67 26.32 -23.42
C VAL A 1 2.97 24.95 -22.82
N ILE A 2 3.84 24.85 -21.80
CA ILE A 2 4.07 23.61 -21.03
C ILE A 2 3.66 23.90 -19.59
N ALA A 3 2.74 23.10 -19.04
CA ALA A 3 2.11 23.40 -17.75
C ALA A 3 2.89 22.89 -16.52
N ALA A 4 3.66 21.79 -16.64
CA ALA A 4 4.55 21.27 -15.59
C ALA A 4 3.97 21.19 -14.15
N THR A 5 2.67 20.91 -14.00
CA THR A 5 1.94 20.95 -12.71
C THR A 5 2.17 19.75 -11.79
N GLY A 6 3.00 18.79 -12.21
CA GLY A 6 3.24 17.54 -11.50
C GLY A 6 2.07 16.57 -11.57
N TYR A 7 2.05 15.60 -10.64
CA TYR A 7 1.09 14.49 -10.61
C TYR A 7 0.39 14.40 -9.25
N ARG A 8 -0.85 13.91 -9.27
CA ARG A 8 -1.63 13.55 -8.08
C ARG A 8 -1.97 12.07 -8.14
N ALA A 9 -1.63 11.34 -7.09
CA ALA A 9 -2.08 9.97 -6.93
C ALA A 9 -3.57 9.97 -6.58
N GLU A 10 -4.33 9.04 -7.15
CA GLU A 10 -5.76 8.89 -6.90
C GLU A 10 -6.17 7.42 -7.08
N LEU A 11 -6.75 6.83 -6.04
CA LEU A 11 -7.13 5.42 -6.01
C LEU A 11 -8.13 5.06 -7.11
N ARG A 12 -9.07 5.96 -7.41
CA ARG A 12 -10.09 5.77 -8.45
C ARG A 12 -9.51 5.65 -9.85
N ARG A 13 -8.29 6.14 -10.07
CA ARG A 13 -7.60 6.08 -11.37
C ARG A 13 -6.79 4.80 -11.55
N LEU A 14 -6.69 3.95 -10.52
CA LEU A 14 -6.02 2.65 -10.59
C LEU A 14 -6.94 1.60 -11.23
N GLY A 15 -7.15 1.70 -12.55
CA GLY A 15 -8.06 0.83 -13.29
C GLY A 15 -7.68 -0.65 -13.32
N PHE A 16 -6.47 -1.01 -12.87
CA PHE A 16 -6.06 -2.40 -12.67
C PHE A 16 -6.62 -3.02 -11.38
N LEU A 17 -7.13 -2.20 -10.44
CA LEU A 17 -7.84 -2.68 -9.26
C LEU A 17 -9.33 -2.79 -9.57
N ASP A 18 -9.89 -3.96 -9.28
CA ASP A 18 -11.34 -4.20 -9.37
C ASP A 18 -12.12 -3.17 -8.53
N GLU A 19 -13.30 -2.77 -9.00
CA GLU A 19 -14.12 -1.78 -8.30
C GLU A 19 -14.50 -2.22 -6.88
N ARG A 20 -14.82 -3.52 -6.68
CA ARG A 20 -15.16 -4.03 -5.34
C ARG A 20 -13.96 -4.02 -4.40
N LEU A 21 -12.75 -4.18 -4.94
CA LEU A 21 -11.53 -4.05 -4.14
C LEU A 21 -11.27 -2.57 -3.80
N ARG A 22 -11.43 -1.66 -4.76
CA ARG A 22 -11.27 -0.22 -4.54
C ARG A 22 -12.27 0.33 -3.53
N SER A 23 -13.52 -0.13 -3.54
CA SER A 23 -14.55 0.32 -2.59
C SER A 23 -14.32 -0.13 -1.16
N ARG A 24 -13.46 -1.13 -0.93
CA ARG A 24 -13.12 -1.66 0.41
C ARG A 24 -11.90 -0.99 1.03
N LEU A 25 -11.19 -0.15 0.27
CA LEU A 25 -9.99 0.52 0.74
C LEU A 25 -10.34 1.82 1.46
N ASP A 26 -9.76 2.00 2.64
CA ASP A 26 -9.77 3.29 3.31
C ASP A 26 -8.90 4.29 2.54
N THR A 27 -9.26 5.56 2.61
CA THR A 27 -8.53 6.60 1.87
C THR A 27 -8.22 7.81 2.74
N VAL A 28 -7.10 8.45 2.41
CA VAL A 28 -6.70 9.76 2.93
C VAL A 28 -6.37 10.66 1.74
N GLY A 29 -7.11 11.75 1.57
CA GLY A 29 -6.90 12.67 0.44
C GLY A 29 -7.04 12.03 -0.96
N GLY A 30 -7.84 10.96 -1.09
CA GLY A 30 -8.06 10.24 -2.35
C GLY A 30 -7.01 9.18 -2.70
N THR A 31 -6.01 8.96 -1.83
CA THR A 31 -5.04 7.87 -1.95
C THR A 31 -5.33 6.77 -0.91
N PRO A 32 -4.85 5.53 -1.09
CA PRO A 32 -4.99 4.48 -0.08
C PRO A 32 -4.43 4.94 1.28
N ALA A 33 -5.22 4.78 2.33
CA ALA A 33 -4.71 4.84 3.70
C ALA A 33 -3.97 3.54 4.00
N VAL A 34 -2.85 3.65 4.70
CA VAL A 34 -1.99 2.52 5.06
C VAL A 34 -1.56 2.60 6.51
N HIS A 35 -1.33 1.43 7.11
CA HIS A 35 -0.73 1.28 8.43
C HIS A 35 0.79 1.48 8.40
N ALA A 36 1.42 1.45 9.57
CA ALA A 36 2.86 1.68 9.74
C ALA A 36 3.75 0.67 8.97
N ASP A 37 3.19 -0.47 8.58
CA ASP A 37 3.84 -1.51 7.80
C ASP A 37 3.50 -1.48 6.30
N TYR A 38 2.85 -0.39 5.84
CA TYR A 38 2.35 -0.16 4.48
C TYR A 38 1.18 -1.05 4.04
N GLN A 39 0.58 -1.80 4.96
CA GLN A 39 -0.61 -2.58 4.67
C GLN A 39 -1.85 -1.67 4.61
N THR A 40 -2.73 -1.92 3.65
CA THR A 40 -4.04 -1.25 3.56
C THR A 40 -5.05 -1.88 4.52
N SER A 41 -6.27 -1.35 4.60
CA SER A 41 -7.36 -2.02 5.31
C SER A 41 -7.80 -3.35 4.71
N VAL A 42 -7.35 -3.68 3.49
CA VAL A 42 -7.52 -5.02 2.93
C VAL A 42 -6.29 -5.87 3.29
N PRO A 43 -6.47 -6.97 4.05
CA PRO A 43 -5.35 -7.82 4.43
C PRO A 43 -4.57 -8.39 3.24
N GLY A 44 -3.24 -8.37 3.32
CA GLY A 44 -2.35 -8.84 2.25
C GLY A 44 -2.15 -7.87 1.07
N LEU A 45 -2.83 -6.72 1.07
CA LEU A 45 -2.64 -5.67 0.07
C LEU A 45 -1.80 -4.53 0.64
N TYR A 46 -0.64 -4.29 0.04
CA TYR A 46 0.33 -3.28 0.44
C TYR A 46 0.48 -2.21 -0.65
N VAL A 47 0.68 -0.96 -0.24
CA VAL A 47 0.92 0.16 -1.17
C VAL A 47 2.12 0.96 -0.67
N ILE A 48 3.08 1.26 -1.55
CA ILE A 48 4.29 2.02 -1.24
C ILE A 48 4.55 3.13 -2.26
N GLY A 49 5.48 4.04 -1.95
CA GLY A 49 5.92 5.10 -2.86
C GLY A 49 4.98 6.32 -2.87
N PRO A 50 4.90 7.07 -3.99
CA PRO A 50 4.23 8.38 -3.99
C PRO A 50 2.75 8.34 -3.60
N ALA A 51 2.08 7.20 -3.80
CA ALA A 51 0.69 6.99 -3.43
C ALA A 51 0.44 7.05 -1.91
N VAL A 52 1.45 6.77 -1.07
CA VAL A 52 1.31 6.80 0.39
C VAL A 52 1.95 8.04 1.03
N ALA A 53 2.37 9.02 0.22
CA ALA A 53 2.90 10.28 0.72
C ALA A 53 1.94 11.02 1.68
N PRO A 54 0.60 10.95 1.55
CA PRO A 54 -0.30 11.50 2.55
C PRO A 54 -0.24 10.81 3.92
N SER A 55 0.14 9.52 3.98
CA SER A 55 0.25 8.75 5.24
C SER A 55 1.66 8.78 5.84
N PHE A 56 2.70 8.65 5.00
CA PHE A 56 4.10 8.54 5.42
C PHE A 56 4.94 9.81 5.19
N GLY A 57 4.34 10.83 4.59
CA GLY A 57 4.96 12.12 4.36
C GLY A 57 5.67 12.27 3.00
N PRO A 58 6.21 13.47 2.73
CA PRO A 58 6.70 13.86 1.41
C PRO A 58 7.87 13.03 0.88
N VAL A 59 8.66 12.41 1.77
CA VAL A 59 9.83 11.60 1.39
C VAL A 59 9.44 10.43 0.47
N MET A 60 8.20 9.93 0.57
CA MET A 60 7.69 8.85 -0.28
C MET A 60 7.47 9.28 -1.74
N ARG A 61 7.59 10.57 -2.05
CA ARG A 61 7.60 11.09 -3.44
C ARG A 61 8.98 11.01 -4.09
N PHE A 62 10.00 10.53 -3.38
CA PHE A 62 11.38 10.45 -3.86
C PHE A 62 11.94 9.04 -3.70
N VAL A 63 12.92 8.70 -4.55
CA VAL A 63 13.65 7.43 -4.49
C VAL A 63 14.28 7.20 -3.12
N TYR A 64 14.68 8.26 -2.41
CA TYR A 64 15.25 8.17 -1.07
C TYR A 64 14.38 7.37 -0.08
N GLY A 65 13.04 7.50 -0.15
CA GLY A 65 12.12 6.76 0.73
C GLY A 65 12.03 5.25 0.44
N SER A 66 12.49 4.80 -0.74
CA SER A 66 12.28 3.41 -1.21
C SER A 66 12.93 2.36 -0.31
N ALA A 67 14.14 2.61 0.20
CA ALA A 67 14.87 1.65 1.02
C ALA A 67 14.17 1.37 2.36
N HIS A 68 13.55 2.39 2.96
CA HIS A 68 12.75 2.21 4.16
C HIS A 68 11.47 1.43 3.85
N ALA A 69 10.72 1.83 2.82
CA ALA A 69 9.47 1.16 2.44
C ALA A 69 9.69 -0.32 2.09
N ALA A 70 10.71 -0.63 1.29
CA ALA A 70 11.04 -2.00 0.90
C ALA A 70 11.36 -2.88 2.11
N ARG A 71 12.20 -2.42 3.04
CA ARG A 71 12.56 -3.19 4.24
C ARG A 71 11.36 -3.43 5.16
N THR A 72 10.52 -2.41 5.35
CA THR A 72 9.34 -2.51 6.20
C THR A 72 8.31 -3.49 5.62
N VAL A 73 8.02 -3.39 4.32
CA VAL A 73 7.09 -4.29 3.63
C VAL A 73 7.62 -5.73 3.63
N THR A 74 8.89 -5.95 3.30
CA THR A 74 9.47 -7.29 3.31
C THR A 74 9.36 -7.93 4.70
N ARG A 75 9.61 -7.17 5.77
CA ARG A 75 9.45 -7.66 7.14
C ARG A 75 7.99 -8.05 7.45
N SER A 76 7.02 -7.21 7.08
CA SER A 76 5.60 -7.52 7.29
C SER A 76 5.16 -8.74 6.49
N LEU A 77 5.55 -8.81 5.21
CA LEU A 77 5.26 -9.94 4.34
C LEU A 77 5.83 -11.25 4.89
N SER A 78 7.10 -11.29 5.29
CA SER A 78 7.71 -12.49 5.86
C SER A 78 6.99 -12.97 7.13
N CYS A 79 6.51 -12.06 7.96
CA CYS A 79 5.73 -12.41 9.15
C CYS A 79 4.32 -12.92 8.78
N SER A 80 3.65 -12.26 7.83
CA SER A 80 2.30 -12.63 7.39
C SER A 80 2.28 -14.00 6.69
N VAL A 81 3.27 -14.30 5.85
CA VAL A 81 3.38 -15.58 5.14
C VAL A 81 3.55 -16.74 6.13
N SER A 82 4.39 -16.57 7.16
CA SER A 82 4.54 -17.58 8.21
C SER A 82 3.22 -17.83 8.93
N GLN A 83 2.47 -16.77 9.28
CA GLN A 83 1.17 -16.90 9.95
C GLN A 83 0.10 -17.55 9.05
N GLN A 84 0.11 -17.26 7.75
CA GLN A 84 -0.80 -17.90 6.78
C GLN A 84 -0.47 -19.39 6.60
N ALA A 85 0.81 -19.76 6.62
CA ALA A 85 1.23 -21.16 6.57
C ALA A 85 0.74 -21.93 7.81
N GLU A 86 0.86 -21.37 9.01
CA GLU A 86 0.35 -21.99 10.23
C GLU A 86 -1.19 -22.07 10.26
N ALA A 87 -1.90 -21.04 9.81
CA ALA A 87 -3.36 -21.04 9.72
C ALA A 87 -3.90 -22.05 8.69
N GLY A 88 -3.19 -22.25 7.57
CA GLY A 88 -3.54 -23.23 6.54
C GLY A 88 -3.36 -24.69 7.00
N ILE A 89 -2.41 -24.96 7.90
CA ILE A 89 -2.20 -26.28 8.50
C ILE A 89 -3.32 -26.60 9.50
N GLY A 90 -3.79 -25.61 10.27
CA GLY A 90 -4.87 -25.78 11.25
C GLY A 90 -6.28 -25.94 10.64
N ALA A 91 -6.52 -25.44 9.42
CA ALA A 91 -7.82 -25.57 8.74
C ALA A 91 -8.05 -26.94 8.07
N ALA A 92 -7.03 -27.81 8.04
CA ALA A 92 -7.08 -29.15 7.47
C ALA A 92 -7.24 -30.27 8.53
N GLN A 93 -7.52 -29.92 9.79
CA GLN A 93 -7.82 -30.86 10.89
C GLN A 93 -9.25 -30.76 11.37
#